data_AF-A0A8M1GL46-F1
#
_entry.id   AF-A0A8M1GL46-F1
#
_cell.length_a   1.000
_cell.length_b   1.000
_cell.length_c   1.000
_cell.angle_alpha   90.00
_cell.angle_beta   90.00
_cell.angle_gamma   90.00
#
_symmetry.space_group_name_H-M   'P 1'
#
loop_
_entity.id
_entity.type
_entity.pdbx_description
1 polymer ?
#
loop_
_entity_poly.entity_id
_entity_poly.type
_entity_poly.pdbx_seq_one_letter_code
_entity_poly.pdbx_strand_id
1 'polypeptide(L)'
;MTTWQFSSLPVSTAAPLPAPTRIPPLEGVCHEGYNNELTQFLPPVITLKKPPGAQLGFHIQEGEASQLGVFISKVIPYSDTHWAGLQERDQTLAVNDVDFQEIEH
;
A
#
# COMPACT_ATOMS: atom_id res chain seq x y z
N MET A 1 -28.33 29.53 -29.34
CA MET A 1 -27.08 30.19 -28.94
C MET A 1 -26.67 29.55 -27.63
N THR A 2 -25.57 28.79 -27.59
CA THR A 2 -25.21 27.94 -26.45
C THR A 2 -24.06 28.57 -25.68
N THR A 3 -24.29 28.89 -24.39
CA THR A 3 -23.30 29.47 -23.48
C THR A 3 -22.69 28.36 -22.63
N TRP A 4 -21.36 28.29 -22.61
CA TRP A 4 -20.59 27.38 -21.75
C TRP A 4 -20.08 28.15 -20.53
N GLN A 5 -20.31 27.62 -19.33
CA GLN A 5 -19.80 28.18 -18.07
C GLN A 5 -18.64 27.31 -17.57
N PHE A 6 -17.51 27.92 -17.22
CA PHE A 6 -16.39 27.26 -16.55
C PHE A 6 -16.17 27.93 -15.20
N SER A 7 -16.21 27.14 -14.12
CA SER A 7 -15.80 27.58 -12.78
C SER A 7 -14.33 27.25 -12.59
N SER A 8 -13.48 28.27 -12.55
CA SER A 8 -12.06 28.12 -12.20
C SER A 8 -11.87 28.42 -10.72
N LEU A 9 -11.19 27.53 -9.98
CA LEU A 9 -10.69 27.85 -8.65
C LEU A 9 -9.34 28.57 -8.80
N PRO A 10 -9.05 29.61 -7.99
CA PRO A 10 -7.72 30.20 -7.99
C PRO A 10 -6.71 29.13 -7.56
N VAL A 11 -5.73 28.85 -8.41
CA VAL A 11 -4.57 28.06 -8.02
C VAL A 11 -3.89 28.86 -6.91
N SER A 12 -4.04 28.41 -5.67
CA SER A 12 -3.27 28.95 -4.56
C SER A 12 -1.84 28.53 -4.85
N THR A 13 -1.03 29.47 -5.33
CA THR A 13 0.40 29.26 -5.52
C THR A 13 1.02 29.06 -4.13
N ALA A 14 0.96 27.83 -3.62
CA ALA A 14 1.79 27.41 -2.52
C ALA A 14 3.24 27.65 -2.96
N ALA A 15 3.98 28.43 -2.17
CA ALA A 15 5.40 28.66 -2.43
C ALA A 15 6.11 27.31 -2.65
N PRO A 16 7.08 27.22 -3.59
CA PRO A 16 7.82 25.98 -3.79
C PRO A 16 8.38 25.52 -2.46
N LEU A 17 8.09 24.29 -2.07
CA LEU A 17 8.72 23.68 -0.89
C LEU A 17 10.24 23.81 -1.07
N PRO A 18 11.00 24.27 -0.05
CA PRO A 18 12.45 24.31 -0.15
C PRO A 18 12.95 22.90 -0.47
N ALA A 19 13.88 22.80 -1.43
CA ALA A 19 14.46 21.52 -1.80
C ALA A 19 14.98 20.79 -0.55
N PRO A 20 14.75 19.47 -0.42
CA PRO A 20 15.22 18.72 0.74
C PRO A 20 16.74 18.92 0.87
N THR A 21 17.17 19.51 1.98
CA THR A 21 18.59 19.76 2.23
C THR A 21 19.31 18.42 2.26
N ARG A 22 20.26 18.20 1.34
CA ARG A 22 21.12 17.00 1.35
C ARG A 22 21.92 17.03 2.64
N ILE A 23 21.52 16.23 3.62
CA ILE A 23 22.22 16.10 4.89
C ILE A 23 23.60 15.49 4.56
N PRO A 24 24.72 16.14 4.94
CA PRO A 24 26.04 15.50 4.79
C PRO A 24 26.06 14.18 5.58
N PRO A 25 26.87 13.18 5.20
CA PRO A 25 26.94 11.93 5.94
C PRO A 25 27.42 12.26 7.36
N LEU A 26 26.47 12.34 8.30
CA LEU A 26 26.75 12.65 9.69
C LEU A 26 27.49 11.45 10.26
N GLU A 27 28.77 11.64 10.54
CA GLU A 27 29.55 10.71 11.36
C GLU A 27 28.86 10.57 12.73
N GLY A 28 28.17 9.44 12.91
CA GLY A 28 28.01 8.80 14.22
C GLY A 28 27.18 9.51 15.30
N VAL A 29 26.17 10.32 14.97
CA VAL A 29 25.27 10.90 15.99
C VAL A 29 23.84 10.36 15.81
N CYS A 30 23.42 9.52 16.75
CA CYS A 30 22.04 9.09 16.95
C CYS A 30 21.15 10.33 17.15
N HIS A 31 20.53 10.81 16.07
CA HIS A 31 19.53 11.86 16.16
C HIS A 31 18.36 11.32 16.99
N GLU A 32 17.84 12.10 17.93
CA GLU A 32 16.70 11.69 18.78
C GLU A 32 15.40 11.50 17.95
N GLY A 33 15.42 11.93 16.69
CA GLY A 33 14.41 11.65 15.66
C GLY A 33 14.83 10.62 14.60
N TYR A 34 15.97 9.95 14.78
CA TYR A 34 16.40 8.85 13.90
C TYR A 34 15.61 7.60 14.29
N ASN A 35 14.43 7.47 13.70
CA ASN A 35 13.62 6.28 13.87
C ASN A 35 14.15 5.17 12.96
N ASN A 36 14.91 4.24 13.52
CA ASN A 36 15.35 3.01 12.85
C ASN A 36 14.29 1.91 12.88
N GLU A 37 13.04 2.21 13.27
CA GLU A 37 11.87 1.35 13.10
C GLU A 37 11.55 1.23 11.59
N LEU A 38 12.35 0.42 10.88
CA LEU A 38 12.13 0.10 9.47
C LEU A 38 10.88 -0.77 9.27
N THR A 39 10.27 -1.24 10.35
CA THR A 39 9.01 -2.00 10.37
C THR A 39 7.88 -1.29 9.62
N GLN A 40 7.87 0.04 9.58
CA GLN A 40 6.89 0.81 8.79
C GLN A 40 7.07 0.65 7.26
N PHE A 41 8.26 0.23 6.82
CA PHE A 41 8.60 0.01 5.41
C PHE A 41 8.61 -1.47 5.06
N LEU A 42 8.50 -2.36 6.05
CA LEU A 42 8.37 -3.78 5.80
C LEU A 42 6.93 -4.09 5.36
N PRO A 43 6.74 -5.02 4.41
CA PRO A 43 5.40 -5.50 4.08
C PRO A 43 4.69 -6.01 5.35
N PRO A 44 3.45 -5.56 5.64
CA PRO A 44 2.73 -6.01 6.82
C PRO A 44 2.40 -7.51 6.69
N VAL A 45 2.62 -8.27 7.77
CA VAL A 45 2.19 -9.67 7.85
C VAL A 45 0.79 -9.73 8.44
N ILE A 46 -0.18 -10.13 7.62
CA ILE A 46 -1.59 -10.20 8.01
C ILE A 46 -1.97 -11.65 8.28
N THR A 47 -2.41 -11.94 9.51
CA THR A 47 -2.86 -13.28 9.90
C THR A 47 -4.38 -13.36 9.88
N LEU A 48 -4.92 -14.24 9.03
CA LEU A 48 -6.36 -14.46 8.91
C LEU A 48 -6.74 -15.84 9.45
N LYS A 49 -7.84 -15.92 10.19
CA LYS A 49 -8.40 -17.19 10.67
C LYS A 49 -9.49 -17.64 9.71
N LYS A 50 -9.27 -18.73 8.98
CA LYS A 50 -10.29 -19.31 8.11
C LYS A 50 -11.27 -20.17 8.93
N PRO A 51 -12.56 -19.80 9.04
CA PRO A 51 -13.55 -20.68 9.66
C PRO A 51 -13.85 -21.88 8.74
N PRO A 52 -14.16 -23.07 9.29
CA PRO A 52 -14.53 -24.22 8.48
C PRO A 52 -15.80 -23.94 7.68
N GLY A 53 -15.73 -24.08 6.35
CA GLY A 53 -16.85 -23.84 5.45
C GLY A 53 -17.12 -22.37 5.11
N ALA A 54 -16.31 -21.42 5.61
CA ALA A 54 -16.46 -20.00 5.31
C ALA A 54 -15.36 -19.48 4.36
N GLN A 55 -15.70 -18.42 3.64
CA GLN A 55 -14.74 -17.65 2.84
C GLN A 55 -14.03 -16.62 3.72
N LEU A 56 -12.79 -16.27 3.37
CA LEU A 56 -12.00 -15.29 4.12
C LEU A 56 -12.53 -13.86 3.99
N GLY A 57 -13.41 -13.60 3.02
CA GLY A 57 -14.00 -12.27 2.84
C GLY A 57 -13.10 -11.31 2.05
N PHE A 58 -12.33 -11.81 1.09
CA PHE A 58 -11.65 -10.99 0.08
C PHE A 58 -11.53 -11.75 -1.24
N HIS A 59 -11.21 -11.01 -2.29
CA HIS A 59 -10.95 -11.52 -3.62
C HIS A 59 -9.52 -11.17 -4.01
N ILE A 60 -8.89 -12.08 -4.76
CA ILE A 60 -7.59 -11.86 -5.39
C ILE A 60 -7.78 -11.67 -6.90
N GLN A 61 -6.87 -10.92 -7.50
CA GLN A 61 -6.70 -10.79 -8.94
C GLN A 61 -5.22 -11.03 -9.27
N GLU A 62 -4.98 -11.62 -10.43
CA GLU A 62 -3.63 -11.66 -10.97
C GLU A 62 -3.25 -10.28 -11.50
N GLY A 63 -1.96 -9.98 -11.40
CA GLY A 63 -1.37 -8.80 -11.99
C GLY A 63 -1.38 -8.83 -13.51
N GLU A 64 -1.44 -7.65 -14.12
CA GLU A 64 -1.35 -7.49 -15.57
C GLU A 64 0.11 -7.59 -16.04
N ALA A 65 0.34 -7.67 -17.35
CA ALA A 65 1.68 -7.82 -17.95
C ALA A 65 2.71 -6.75 -17.50
N SER A 66 2.27 -5.57 -17.08
CA SER A 66 3.14 -4.50 -16.57
C SER A 66 3.47 -4.60 -15.08
N GLN A 67 2.71 -5.39 -14.33
CA GLN A 67 2.84 -5.53 -12.88
C GLN A 67 2.48 -6.95 -12.46
N LEU A 68 3.43 -7.88 -12.62
CA LEU A 68 3.30 -9.28 -12.27
C LEU A 68 3.12 -9.47 -10.74
N GLY A 69 2.25 -10.39 -10.34
CA GLY A 69 2.02 -10.74 -8.93
C GLY A 69 0.55 -11.03 -8.60
N VAL A 70 0.26 -11.31 -7.34
CA VAL A 70 -1.10 -11.52 -6.83
C VAL A 70 -1.54 -10.29 -6.04
N PHE A 71 -2.70 -9.74 -6.36
CA PHE A 71 -3.21 -8.52 -5.73
C PHE A 71 -4.57 -8.75 -5.09
N ILE A 72 -4.85 -8.03 -4.01
CA ILE A 72 -6.18 -7.99 -3.43
C ILE A 72 -7.07 -7.10 -4.30
N SER A 73 -8.12 -7.67 -4.88
CA SER A 73 -9.05 -6.95 -5.74
C SER A 73 -10.21 -6.34 -5.00
N LYS A 74 -10.68 -7.02 -3.96
CA LYS A 74 -11.80 -6.56 -3.14
C LYS A 74 -11.73 -7.11 -1.73
N VAL A 75 -12.02 -6.26 -0.76
CA VAL A 75 -12.17 -6.67 0.64
C VAL A 75 -13.65 -6.55 1.05
N ILE A 76 -14.19 -7.58 1.68
CA ILE A 76 -15.57 -7.58 2.16
C ILE A 76 -15.64 -6.77 3.45
N PRO A 77 -16.48 -5.72 3.54
CA PRO A 77 -16.60 -4.92 4.75
C PRO A 77 -17.12 -5.77 5.91
N TYR A 78 -16.64 -5.46 7.12
CA TYR A 78 -16.99 -6.18 8.36
C TYR A 78 -16.57 -7.66 8.39
N SER A 79 -15.71 -8.10 7.48
CA SER A 79 -15.06 -9.43 7.56
C SER A 79 -13.85 -9.41 8.49
N ASP A 80 -13.38 -10.59 8.89
CA ASP A 80 -12.11 -10.75 9.60
C ASP A 80 -10.95 -10.09 8.82
N THR A 81 -11.01 -10.14 7.50
CA THR A 81 -10.02 -9.54 6.60
C THR A 81 -10.02 -8.01 6.64
N HIS A 82 -11.21 -7.39 6.72
CA HIS A 82 -11.34 -5.95 6.91
C HIS A 82 -10.74 -5.51 8.26
N TRP A 83 -10.93 -6.31 9.31
CA TRP A 83 -10.46 -5.98 10.66
C TRP A 83 -8.96 -6.25 10.84
N ALA A 84 -8.42 -7.22 10.08
CA ALA A 84 -7.00 -7.49 10.02
C ALA A 84 -6.20 -6.43 9.24
N GLY A 85 -6.89 -5.49 8.58
CA GLY A 85 -6.27 -4.34 7.92
C GLY A 85 -5.83 -4.58 6.48
N LEU A 86 -6.28 -5.67 5.85
CA LEU A 86 -6.04 -5.91 4.42
C LEU A 86 -6.82 -4.89 3.59
N GLN A 87 -6.17 -4.33 2.58
CA GLN A 87 -6.75 -3.32 1.70
C GLN A 87 -6.75 -3.76 0.24
N GLU A 88 -7.62 -3.13 -0.54
CA GLU A 88 -7.61 -3.29 -2.00
C GLU A 88 -6.30 -2.75 -2.56
N ARG A 89 -5.76 -3.41 -3.58
CA ARG A 89 -4.44 -3.13 -4.19
C ARG A 89 -3.23 -3.57 -3.37
N ASP A 90 -3.41 -4.18 -2.19
CA ASP A 90 -2.31 -4.83 -1.50
C ASP A 90 -1.75 -5.97 -2.37
N GLN A 91 -0.42 -6.03 -2.50
CA GLN A 91 0.26 -7.12 -3.18
C GLN A 91 0.53 -8.25 -2.18
N THR A 92 0.07 -9.45 -2.53
CA THR A 92 0.36 -10.66 -1.78
C THR A 92 1.73 -11.19 -2.20
N LEU A 93 2.69 -11.14 -1.28
CA LEU A 93 4.06 -11.62 -1.52
C LEU A 93 4.22 -13.09 -1.14
N ALA A 94 3.68 -13.49 0.02
CA ALA A 94 3.73 -14.86 0.52
C ALA A 94 2.47 -15.20 1.32
N VAL A 95 2.09 -16.49 1.35
CA VAL A 95 0.97 -17.03 2.13
C VAL A 95 1.42 -18.34 2.75
N ASN A 96 1.38 -18.43 4.08
CA ASN A 96 1.79 -19.62 4.84
C ASN A 96 3.16 -20.16 4.38
N ASP A 97 4.17 -19.28 4.30
CA ASP A 97 5.54 -19.60 3.88
C ASP A 97 5.70 -20.01 2.40
N VAL A 98 4.63 -19.97 1.61
CA VAL A 98 4.70 -20.10 0.15
C VAL A 98 4.86 -18.71 -0.45
N ASP A 99 6.02 -18.46 -1.06
CA ASP A 99 6.31 -17.22 -1.76
C ASP A 99 5.73 -17.21 -3.19
N PHE A 100 5.10 -16.10 -3.57
CA PHE A 100 4.45 -15.90 -4.88
C PHE A 100 5.32 -15.10 -5.85
N GLN A 101 6.53 -14.67 -5.46
CA GLN A 101 7.43 -13.94 -6.34
C GLN A 101 8.15 -14.87 -7.33
N GLU A 102 8.30 -16.16 -6.98
CA GLU A 102 9.03 -17.16 -7.77
C GLU A 102 8.12 -18.18 -8.47
N ILE A 103 6.80 -17.97 -8.47
CA ILE A 103 5.89 -18.87 -9.18
C ILE A 103 5.98 -18.55 -10.68
N GLU A 104 6.61 -19.46 -11.43
CA GLU A 104 6.58 -19.41 -12.90
C GLU A 104 5.13 -19.53 -13.40
N HIS A 105 4.69 -18.56 -14.21
CA HIS A 105 3.35 -18.47 -14.78
C HIS A 105 3.11 -19.49 -15.90
#